data_AF-A0A2H5YGE2-F1
#
_entry.id   AF-A0A2H5YGE2-F1
#
_cell.length_a   1.000
_cell.length_b   1.000
_cell.length_c   1.000
_cell.angle_alpha   90.00
_cell.angle_beta   90.00
_cell.angle_gamma   90.00
#
_symmetry.space_group_name_H-M   'P 1'
#
loop_
_entity.id
_entity.type
_entity.pdbx_description
1 polymer ?
#
loop_
_entity_poly.entity_id
_entity_poly.type
_entity_poly.pdbx_seq_one_letter_code
_entity_poly.pdbx_strand_id
1 'polypeptide(L)'
;MRALTVEARIHDVMQRIETACHRAGRSPDEVTVIAIAKGFPAEAVLEAYAAGLRHFGENRVQEAAAKRPRLAHLDVTWHMVGHLQTNKVSRALELFDVVHSVDSLRLAQELSRRSRRRLPVLVEVNVAGEATKFGFPPEEAAAAAEAIARLPNLDVIGLMTVAPLADDPEEVRPVFRRLRDLARSLGVPHLSMGMSDDFEVAIEEGATMVRLGRAIFGPRPGPA
;
A
#
# COMPACT_ATOMS: atom_id res chain seq x y z
N MET A 1 24.85 -19.07 7.30
CA MET A 1 23.67 -19.25 6.43
C MET A 1 23.74 -18.18 5.35
N ARG A 2 23.77 -18.50 4.04
CA ARG A 2 23.73 -17.46 2.99
C ARG A 2 22.39 -16.74 3.07
N ALA A 3 22.40 -15.42 3.03
CA ALA A 3 21.17 -14.64 2.93
C ALA A 3 20.45 -15.01 1.62
N LEU A 4 19.13 -15.25 1.70
CA LEU A 4 18.31 -15.49 0.51
C LEU A 4 18.40 -14.31 -0.46
N THR A 5 18.37 -14.59 -1.76
CA THR A 5 18.31 -13.55 -2.81
C THR A 5 16.91 -12.90 -2.82
N VAL A 6 16.78 -11.72 -3.45
CA VAL A 6 15.48 -11.06 -3.65
C VAL A 6 14.50 -12.00 -4.39
N GLU A 7 14.96 -12.66 -5.45
CA GLU A 7 14.18 -13.65 -6.20
C GLU A 7 13.67 -14.79 -5.32
N ALA A 8 14.54 -15.41 -4.51
CA ALA A 8 14.15 -16.52 -3.64
C ALA A 8 13.11 -16.09 -2.58
N ARG A 9 13.25 -14.86 -2.06
CA ARG A 9 12.27 -14.28 -1.14
C ARG A 9 10.93 -13.97 -1.80
N ILE A 10 10.94 -13.48 -3.03
CA ILE A 10 9.72 -13.25 -3.81
C ILE A 10 9.01 -14.59 -4.04
N HIS A 11 9.73 -15.64 -4.40
CA HIS A 11 9.13 -16.97 -4.58
C HIS A 11 8.44 -17.47 -3.30
N ASP A 12 9.11 -17.39 -2.14
CA ASP A 12 8.53 -17.74 -0.83
C ASP A 12 7.26 -16.93 -0.51
N VAL A 13 7.33 -15.61 -0.72
CA VAL A 13 6.18 -14.71 -0.53
C VAL A 13 5.00 -15.12 -1.40
N MET A 14 5.23 -15.38 -2.69
CA MET A 14 4.16 -15.76 -3.61
C MET A 14 3.51 -17.10 -3.22
N GLN A 15 4.29 -18.09 -2.76
CA GLN A 15 3.76 -19.36 -2.24
C GLN A 15 2.90 -19.17 -0.99
N ARG A 16 3.33 -18.28 -0.08
CA ARG A 16 2.56 -17.96 1.13
C ARG A 16 1.26 -17.23 0.81
N ILE A 17 1.28 -16.31 -0.16
CA ILE A 17 0.08 -15.64 -0.67
C ILE A 17 -0.88 -16.67 -1.27
N GLU A 18 -0.39 -17.57 -2.12
CA GLU A 18 -1.20 -18.62 -2.71
C GLU A 18 -1.86 -19.48 -1.63
N THR A 19 -1.09 -19.91 -0.62
CA THR A 19 -1.62 -20.71 0.49
C THR A 19 -2.69 -19.96 1.27
N ALA A 20 -2.48 -18.68 1.59
CA ALA A 20 -3.47 -17.85 2.28
C ALA A 20 -4.75 -17.66 1.44
N CYS A 21 -4.61 -17.47 0.12
CA CYS A 21 -5.75 -17.38 -0.80
C CYS A 21 -6.55 -18.68 -0.84
N HIS A 22 -5.88 -19.84 -0.91
CA HIS A 22 -6.54 -21.15 -0.86
C HIS A 22 -7.30 -21.37 0.45
N ARG A 23 -6.71 -21.00 1.60
CA ARG A 23 -7.41 -21.05 2.91
C ARG A 23 -8.67 -20.17 2.93
N ALA A 24 -8.63 -19.04 2.23
CA ALA A 24 -9.74 -18.10 2.13
C ALA A 24 -10.75 -18.44 1.02
N GLY A 25 -10.49 -19.45 0.19
CA GLY A 25 -11.32 -19.78 -0.98
C GLY A 25 -11.30 -18.71 -2.08
N ARG A 26 -10.15 -18.03 -2.28
CA ARG A 26 -9.97 -16.91 -3.22
C ARG A 26 -8.89 -17.21 -4.26
N SER A 27 -8.91 -16.51 -5.39
CA SER A 27 -7.83 -16.62 -6.38
C SER A 27 -6.61 -15.79 -5.94
N PRO A 28 -5.37 -16.30 -6.06
CA PRO A 28 -4.15 -15.50 -5.87
C PRO A 28 -4.08 -14.26 -6.76
N ASP A 29 -4.71 -14.28 -7.94
CA ASP A 29 -4.75 -13.15 -8.88
C ASP A 29 -5.53 -11.94 -8.34
N GLU A 30 -6.34 -12.13 -7.29
CA GLU A 30 -7.04 -11.03 -6.62
C GLU A 30 -6.12 -10.21 -5.69
N VAL A 31 -4.89 -10.68 -5.44
CA VAL A 31 -3.96 -10.08 -4.49
C VAL A 31 -2.78 -9.46 -5.23
N THR A 32 -2.70 -8.13 -5.21
CA THR A 32 -1.55 -7.38 -5.71
C THR A 32 -0.47 -7.24 -4.63
N VAL A 33 0.75 -7.67 -4.94
CA VAL A 33 1.92 -7.43 -4.10
C VAL A 33 2.53 -6.07 -4.43
N ILE A 34 2.50 -5.16 -3.46
CA ILE A 34 3.19 -3.86 -3.54
C ILE A 34 4.53 -3.99 -2.82
N ALA A 35 5.62 -4.06 -3.60
CA ALA A 35 6.97 -4.16 -3.06
C ALA A 35 7.44 -2.82 -2.48
N ILE A 36 7.59 -2.75 -1.15
CA ILE A 36 7.96 -1.53 -0.44
C ILE A 36 9.48 -1.34 -0.47
N ALA A 37 9.94 -0.53 -1.43
CA ALA A 37 11.36 -0.33 -1.72
C ALA A 37 12.03 0.77 -0.90
N LYS A 38 11.35 1.30 0.13
CA LYS A 38 11.88 2.36 1.01
C LYS A 38 13.20 1.94 1.66
N GLY A 39 14.20 2.83 1.62
CA GLY A 39 15.54 2.56 2.13
C GLY A 39 16.38 1.57 1.29
N PHE A 40 15.88 1.08 0.16
CA PHE A 40 16.64 0.29 -0.80
C PHE A 40 16.98 1.12 -2.05
N PRO A 41 18.10 0.83 -2.72
CA PRO A 41 18.53 1.55 -3.92
C PRO A 41 17.75 1.06 -5.16
N ALA A 42 17.93 1.73 -6.31
CA ALA A 42 17.19 1.42 -7.54
C ALA A 42 17.50 0.00 -8.06
N GLU A 43 18.69 -0.50 -7.78
CA GLU A 43 19.18 -1.84 -8.12
C GLU A 43 18.32 -2.94 -7.48
N ALA A 44 17.88 -2.76 -6.24
CA ALA A 44 16.99 -3.71 -5.59
C ALA A 44 15.61 -3.75 -6.28
N VAL A 45 15.12 -2.61 -6.78
CA VAL A 45 13.88 -2.54 -7.56
C VAL A 45 14.05 -3.25 -8.90
N LEU A 46 15.21 -3.12 -9.56
CA LEU A 46 15.53 -3.86 -10.79
C LEU A 46 15.52 -5.38 -10.55
N GLU A 47 16.14 -5.85 -9.47
CA GLU A 47 16.13 -7.28 -9.11
C GLU A 47 14.70 -7.80 -8.89
N ALA A 48 13.88 -7.06 -8.12
CA ALA A 48 12.48 -7.43 -7.88
C ALA A 48 11.61 -7.38 -9.15
N TYR A 49 11.88 -6.42 -10.05
CA TYR A 49 11.21 -6.32 -11.34
C TYR A 49 11.56 -7.50 -12.26
N ALA A 50 12.84 -7.88 -12.30
CA ALA A 50 13.31 -9.05 -13.05
C ALA A 50 12.67 -10.35 -12.54
N ALA A 51 12.39 -10.43 -11.23
CA ALA A 51 11.64 -11.53 -10.61
C ALA A 51 10.10 -11.45 -10.82
N GLY A 52 9.62 -10.53 -11.65
CA GLY A 52 8.21 -10.47 -12.08
C GLY A 52 7.33 -9.43 -11.37
N LEU A 53 7.82 -8.75 -10.34
CA LEU A 53 7.01 -7.72 -9.66
C LEU A 53 6.83 -6.47 -10.55
N ARG A 54 5.64 -5.86 -10.46
CA ARG A 54 5.27 -4.67 -11.25
C ARG A 54 4.78 -3.51 -10.40
N HIS A 55 4.41 -3.75 -9.14
CA HIS A 55 3.91 -2.73 -8.22
C HIS A 55 4.93 -2.42 -7.13
N PHE A 56 5.31 -1.15 -7.03
CA PHE A 56 6.34 -0.68 -6.09
C PHE A 56 5.82 0.47 -5.24
N GLY A 57 6.09 0.42 -3.94
CA GLY A 57 5.63 1.40 -2.97
C GLY A 57 6.77 2.18 -2.32
N GLU A 58 6.57 3.48 -2.14
CA GLU A 58 7.48 4.34 -1.37
C GLU A 58 6.75 5.09 -0.27
N ASN A 59 7.45 5.30 0.84
CA ASN A 59 6.94 6.09 1.96
C ASN A 59 7.19 7.59 1.79
N ARG A 60 8.17 7.97 0.95
CA ARG A 60 8.66 9.36 0.85
C ARG A 60 8.83 9.75 -0.61
N VAL A 61 8.24 10.88 -0.97
CA VAL A 61 8.33 11.49 -2.31
C VAL A 61 9.79 11.68 -2.76
N GLN A 62 10.68 12.04 -1.84
CA GLN A 62 12.08 12.30 -2.14
C GLN A 62 12.85 11.01 -2.50
N GLU A 63 12.55 9.90 -1.86
CA GLU A 63 13.17 8.61 -2.20
C GLU A 63 12.73 8.15 -3.59
N ALA A 64 11.44 8.28 -3.91
CA ALA A 64 10.93 8.02 -5.26
C ALA A 64 11.57 8.96 -6.29
N ALA A 65 11.74 10.25 -5.96
CA ALA A 65 12.36 11.24 -6.85
C ALA A 65 13.80 10.88 -7.24
N ALA A 66 14.55 10.26 -6.32
CA ALA A 66 15.91 9.81 -6.56
C ALA A 66 15.98 8.50 -7.37
N LYS A 67 15.01 7.59 -7.18
CA LYS A 67 14.98 6.27 -7.81
C LYS A 67 14.34 6.27 -9.20
N ARG A 68 13.15 6.87 -9.35
CA ARG A 68 12.32 6.75 -10.56
C ARG A 68 13.02 7.15 -11.86
N PRO A 69 13.84 8.22 -11.93
CA PRO A 69 14.53 8.55 -13.18
C PRO A 69 15.44 7.42 -13.69
N ARG A 70 16.04 6.65 -12.78
CA ARG A 70 16.91 5.50 -13.12
C ARG A 70 16.12 4.27 -13.58
N LEU A 71 14.81 4.26 -13.31
CA LEU A 71 13.89 3.15 -13.53
C LEU A 71 12.80 3.49 -14.56
N ALA A 72 12.91 4.64 -15.23
CA ALA A 72 11.87 5.15 -16.13
C ALA A 72 11.64 4.29 -17.39
N HIS A 73 12.56 3.36 -17.67
CA HIS A 73 12.45 2.39 -18.77
C HIS A 73 11.68 1.12 -18.38
N LEU A 74 11.29 0.96 -17.11
CA LEU A 74 10.53 -0.18 -16.63
C LEU A 74 9.03 0.11 -16.69
N ASP A 75 8.24 -0.91 -16.99
CA ASP A 75 6.78 -0.85 -16.91
C ASP A 75 6.32 -1.18 -15.48
N VAL A 76 6.20 -0.14 -14.64
CA VAL A 76 5.94 -0.28 -13.20
C VAL A 76 4.88 0.69 -12.73
N THR A 77 4.05 0.24 -11.80
CA THR A 77 3.09 1.09 -11.07
C THR A 77 3.70 1.52 -9.74
N TRP A 78 3.76 2.83 -9.51
CA TRP A 78 4.29 3.42 -8.28
C TRP A 78 3.17 3.84 -7.33
N HIS A 79 3.27 3.38 -6.08
CA HIS A 79 2.31 3.63 -5.02
C HIS A 79 2.90 4.54 -3.94
N MET A 80 2.27 5.68 -3.67
CA MET A 80 2.57 6.48 -2.48
C MET A 80 1.85 5.86 -1.29
N VAL A 81 2.59 5.21 -0.39
CA VAL A 81 2.01 4.47 0.75
C VAL A 81 2.31 5.09 2.12
N GLY A 82 3.21 6.07 2.18
CA GLY A 82 3.48 6.84 3.39
C GLY A 82 2.69 8.14 3.43
N HIS A 83 2.60 8.77 4.60
CA HIS A 83 1.93 10.05 4.78
C HIS A 83 2.43 11.11 3.76
N LEU A 84 1.48 11.74 3.05
CA LEU A 84 1.76 12.72 2.01
C LEU A 84 1.40 14.13 2.50
N GLN A 85 2.43 14.95 2.69
CA GLN A 85 2.25 16.36 3.02
C GLN A 85 1.75 17.15 1.81
N THR A 86 0.79 18.06 2.02
CA THR A 86 0.18 18.88 0.96
C THR A 86 1.19 19.66 0.11
N ASN A 87 2.26 20.18 0.71
CA ASN A 87 3.32 20.89 -0.01
C ASN A 87 4.14 20.00 -0.99
N LYS A 88 4.05 18.68 -0.87
CA LYS A 88 4.73 17.72 -1.76
C LYS A 88 3.82 17.15 -2.85
N VAL A 89 2.54 17.51 -2.87
CA VAL A 89 1.54 16.95 -3.80
C VAL A 89 1.95 17.10 -5.26
N SER A 90 2.45 18.27 -5.69
CA SER A 90 2.92 18.45 -7.08
C SER A 90 3.96 17.42 -7.47
N ARG A 91 4.97 17.23 -6.62
CA ARG A 91 6.03 16.27 -6.91
C ARG A 91 5.53 14.82 -6.80
N ALA A 92 4.59 14.54 -5.90
CA ALA A 92 3.97 13.22 -5.81
C ALA A 92 3.16 12.87 -7.08
N LEU A 93 2.44 13.81 -7.68
CA LEU A 93 1.66 13.59 -8.91
C LEU A 93 2.52 13.28 -10.14
N GLU A 94 3.76 13.74 -10.16
CA GLU A 94 4.76 13.37 -11.18
C GLU A 94 5.35 11.97 -10.91
N LEU A 95 5.33 11.54 -9.65
CA LEU A 95 6.08 10.38 -9.16
C LEU A 95 5.24 9.13 -8.89
N PHE A 96 3.93 9.25 -8.73
CA PHE A 96 3.10 8.14 -8.29
C PHE A 96 1.87 7.98 -9.16
N ASP A 97 1.53 6.71 -9.35
CA ASP A 97 0.40 6.26 -10.14
C ASP A 97 -0.84 6.14 -9.25
N VAL A 98 -0.66 5.70 -8.00
CA VAL A 98 -1.70 5.51 -6.97
C VAL A 98 -1.28 6.14 -5.63
N VAL A 99 -2.21 6.75 -4.89
CA VAL A 99 -1.97 7.29 -3.53
C VAL A 99 -2.82 6.55 -2.50
N HIS A 100 -2.18 5.86 -1.56
CA HIS A 100 -2.87 5.05 -0.55
C HIS A 100 -3.16 5.81 0.75
N SER A 101 -2.46 6.92 0.97
CA SER A 101 -2.36 7.62 2.25
C SER A 101 -3.26 8.86 2.31
N VAL A 102 -4.46 8.81 1.72
CA VAL A 102 -5.39 9.96 1.80
C VAL A 102 -6.06 9.94 3.16
N ASP A 103 -5.53 10.73 4.08
CA ASP A 103 -5.89 10.76 5.51
C ASP A 103 -6.69 11.99 5.93
N SER A 104 -6.94 12.92 5.01
CA SER A 104 -7.64 14.18 5.29
C SER A 104 -8.29 14.78 4.05
N LEU A 105 -9.41 15.49 4.24
CA LEU A 105 -10.07 16.22 3.15
C LEU A 105 -9.16 17.30 2.55
N ARG A 106 -8.32 17.92 3.38
CA ARG A 106 -7.33 18.92 2.93
C ARG A 106 -6.34 18.31 1.93
N LEU A 107 -5.83 17.10 2.21
CA LEU A 107 -4.93 16.41 1.28
C LEU A 107 -5.66 16.02 0.00
N ALA A 108 -6.88 15.47 0.11
CA ALA A 108 -7.68 15.08 -1.04
C ALA A 108 -8.00 16.28 -1.96
N GLN A 109 -8.42 17.41 -1.39
CA GLN A 109 -8.67 18.65 -2.14
C GLN A 109 -7.41 19.13 -2.87
N GLU A 110 -6.25 19.06 -2.22
CA GLU A 110 -5.00 19.47 -2.84
C GLU A 110 -4.56 18.53 -3.97
N LEU A 111 -4.74 17.22 -3.81
CA LEU A 111 -4.54 16.23 -4.88
C LEU A 111 -5.47 16.48 -6.06
N SER A 112 -6.77 16.63 -5.80
CA SER A 112 -7.80 16.91 -6.80
C SER A 112 -7.50 18.18 -7.60
N ARG A 113 -7.13 19.26 -6.90
CA ARG A 113 -6.83 20.58 -7.48
C ARG A 113 -5.60 20.55 -8.38
N ARG A 114 -4.57 19.77 -8.05
CA ARG A 114 -3.31 19.74 -8.81
C ARG A 114 -3.24 18.62 -9.85
N SER A 115 -4.02 17.55 -9.68
CA SER A 115 -4.01 16.43 -10.62
C SER A 115 -4.58 16.85 -11.97
N ARG A 116 -3.93 16.39 -13.05
CA ARG A 116 -4.38 16.59 -14.44
C ARG A 116 -5.01 15.33 -15.05
N ARG A 117 -5.09 14.26 -14.27
CA ARG A 117 -5.69 12.97 -14.64
C ARG A 117 -6.58 12.48 -13.52
N ARG A 118 -7.42 11.50 -13.80
CA ARG A 118 -8.14 10.76 -12.77
C ARG A 118 -7.12 9.90 -12.00
N LEU A 119 -6.83 10.31 -10.77
CA LEU A 119 -5.83 9.71 -9.88
C LEU A 119 -6.52 8.66 -9.00
N PRO A 120 -6.14 7.38 -9.10
CA PRO A 120 -6.57 6.36 -8.16
C PRO A 120 -6.05 6.67 -6.75
N VAL A 121 -6.96 6.70 -5.79
CA VAL A 121 -6.66 6.94 -4.38
C VAL A 121 -7.35 5.92 -3.49
N LEU A 122 -6.71 5.61 -2.36
CA LEU A 122 -7.34 4.90 -1.25
C LEU A 122 -7.43 5.83 -0.06
N VAL A 123 -8.54 5.70 0.68
CA VAL A 123 -8.75 6.43 1.94
C VAL A 123 -8.07 5.67 3.07
N GLU A 124 -7.17 6.35 3.78
CA GLU A 124 -6.49 5.76 4.94
C GLU A 124 -7.42 5.85 6.16
N VAL A 125 -7.64 4.72 6.83
CA VAL A 125 -8.51 4.60 8.00
C VAL A 125 -7.69 4.13 9.19
N ASN A 126 -7.72 4.88 10.28
CA ASN A 126 -7.11 4.52 11.56
C ASN A 126 -8.04 3.58 12.34
N VAL A 127 -8.12 2.33 11.88
CA VAL A 127 -9.08 1.35 12.41
C VAL A 127 -8.83 1.01 13.88
N ALA A 128 -7.58 1.03 14.32
CA ALA A 128 -7.17 0.73 15.69
C ALA A 128 -7.28 1.93 16.64
N GLY A 129 -7.50 3.15 16.13
CA GLY A 129 -7.62 4.36 16.94
C GLY A 129 -6.32 4.80 17.63
N GLU A 130 -5.16 4.40 17.11
CA GLU A 130 -3.87 4.78 17.69
C GLU A 130 -3.58 6.25 17.40
N ALA A 131 -3.43 7.08 18.43
CA ALA A 131 -3.21 8.54 18.30
C ALA A 131 -1.95 8.92 17.50
N THR A 132 -0.99 8.01 17.37
CA THR A 132 0.26 8.22 16.61
C THR A 132 0.13 7.90 15.13
N LYS A 133 -1.00 7.35 14.69
CA LYS A 133 -1.24 6.91 13.31
C LYS A 133 -2.14 7.89 12.54
N PHE A 134 -1.90 7.95 11.25
CA PHE A 134 -2.71 8.71 10.30
C PHE A 134 -3.98 7.95 9.92
N GLY A 135 -4.89 8.66 9.26
CA GLY A 135 -6.14 8.12 8.74
C GLY A 135 -7.36 8.62 9.49
N PHE A 136 -8.50 8.54 8.81
CA PHE A 136 -9.79 8.90 9.39
C PHE A 136 -10.19 7.89 10.48
N PRO A 137 -10.87 8.35 11.54
CA PRO A 137 -11.59 7.45 12.43
C PRO A 137 -12.60 6.61 11.63
N PRO A 138 -12.83 5.33 11.98
CA PRO A 138 -13.74 4.47 11.21
C PRO A 138 -15.16 5.01 11.07
N GLU A 139 -15.65 5.72 12.08
CA GLU A 139 -16.95 6.38 12.10
C GLU A 139 -17.05 7.56 11.12
N GLU A 140 -15.93 8.20 10.79
CA GLU A 140 -15.87 9.32 9.84
C GLU A 140 -15.49 8.87 8.42
N ALA A 141 -14.88 7.70 8.30
CA ALA A 141 -14.29 7.21 7.05
C ALA A 141 -15.30 7.10 5.89
N ALA A 142 -16.55 6.73 6.19
CA ALA A 142 -17.60 6.67 5.17
C ALA A 142 -17.93 8.05 4.59
N ALA A 143 -18.20 9.03 5.47
CA ALA A 143 -18.48 10.40 5.07
C ALA A 143 -17.27 11.03 4.34
N ALA A 144 -16.06 10.74 4.80
CA ALA A 144 -14.84 11.17 4.13
C ALA A 144 -14.70 10.59 2.72
N ALA A 145 -14.89 9.27 2.56
CA ALA A 145 -14.81 8.61 1.26
C ALA A 145 -15.82 9.17 0.26
N GLU A 146 -17.07 9.39 0.68
CA GLU A 146 -18.10 10.01 -0.16
C GLU A 146 -17.75 11.45 -0.56
N ALA A 147 -17.22 12.25 0.37
CA ALA A 147 -16.78 13.61 0.08
C ALA A 147 -15.60 13.64 -0.90
N ILE A 148 -14.64 12.72 -0.75
CA ILE A 148 -13.47 12.58 -1.63
C ILE A 148 -13.90 12.11 -3.02
N ALA A 149 -14.85 11.17 -3.11
CA ALA A 149 -15.36 10.65 -4.39
C ALA A 149 -16.06 11.73 -5.24
N ARG A 150 -16.54 12.82 -4.62
CA ARG A 150 -17.12 13.98 -5.34
C ARG A 150 -16.08 14.96 -5.87
N LEU A 151 -14.82 14.84 -5.46
CA LEU A 151 -13.76 15.72 -5.93
C LEU A 151 -13.38 15.37 -7.38
N PRO A 152 -13.23 16.36 -8.27
CA PRO A 152 -12.77 16.10 -9.62
C PRO A 152 -11.37 15.49 -9.60
N ASN A 153 -11.01 14.76 -10.66
CA ASN A 153 -9.68 14.17 -10.86
C ASN A 153 -9.25 13.12 -9.82
N LEU A 154 -10.09 12.74 -8.85
CA LEU A 154 -9.82 11.62 -7.96
C LEU A 154 -10.71 10.43 -8.29
N ASP A 155 -10.22 9.24 -8.01
CA ASP A 155 -10.95 8.00 -8.11
C ASP A 155 -10.76 7.21 -6.83
N VAL A 156 -11.78 7.14 -5.99
CA VAL A 156 -11.71 6.39 -4.73
C VAL A 156 -11.87 4.92 -5.06
N ILE A 157 -10.75 4.20 -5.12
CA ILE A 157 -10.70 2.80 -5.56
C ILE A 157 -10.73 1.81 -4.39
N GLY A 158 -10.56 2.29 -3.15
CA GLY A 158 -10.46 1.41 -1.99
C GLY A 158 -10.16 2.10 -0.68
N LEU A 159 -9.92 1.28 0.34
CA LEU A 159 -9.49 1.71 1.67
C LEU A 159 -8.11 1.16 2.00
N MET A 160 -7.40 1.86 2.88
CA MET A 160 -6.09 1.46 3.39
C MET A 160 -6.08 1.52 4.91
N THR A 161 -5.39 0.59 5.56
CA THR A 161 -5.06 0.71 6.99
C THR A 161 -3.67 0.18 7.30
N VAL A 162 -3.12 0.65 8.42
CA VAL A 162 -1.89 0.13 9.03
C VAL A 162 -2.27 -0.41 10.42
N ALA A 163 -2.32 -1.74 10.54
CA ALA A 163 -2.59 -2.40 11.81
C ALA A 163 -1.49 -2.11 12.84
N PRO A 164 -1.79 -2.17 14.16
CA PRO A 164 -0.81 -2.12 15.23
C PRO A 164 0.29 -3.17 15.02
N LEU A 165 1.46 -2.95 15.62
CA LEU A 165 2.43 -4.02 15.76
C LEU A 165 1.87 -5.04 16.75
N ALA A 166 1.90 -6.30 16.37
CA ALA A 166 1.50 -7.43 17.20
C ALA A 166 2.51 -8.57 17.01
N ASP A 167 2.73 -9.36 18.05
CA ASP A 167 3.60 -10.54 17.99
C ASP A 167 2.89 -11.69 17.26
N ASP A 168 1.58 -11.83 17.49
CA ASP A 168 0.71 -12.76 16.78
C ASP A 168 -0.13 -12.03 15.72
N PRO A 169 -0.01 -12.39 14.42
CA PRO A 169 -0.83 -11.82 13.34
C PRO A 169 -2.34 -11.94 13.57
N GLU A 170 -2.81 -12.91 14.35
CA GLU A 170 -4.23 -13.08 14.67
C GLU A 170 -4.78 -11.93 15.51
N GLU A 171 -3.96 -11.27 16.32
CA GLU A 171 -4.38 -10.13 17.16
C GLU A 171 -4.84 -8.93 16.32
N VAL A 172 -4.31 -8.79 15.09
CA VAL A 172 -4.71 -7.71 14.17
C VAL A 172 -5.84 -8.09 13.22
N ARG A 173 -6.29 -9.35 13.21
CA ARG A 173 -7.41 -9.81 12.38
C ARG A 173 -8.68 -8.95 12.53
N PRO A 174 -9.11 -8.54 13.75
CA PRO A 174 -10.28 -7.67 13.91
C PRO A 174 -10.15 -6.32 13.19
N VAL A 175 -8.92 -5.79 13.05
CA VAL A 175 -8.63 -4.55 12.33
C VAL A 175 -8.93 -4.73 10.84
N PHE A 176 -8.43 -5.80 10.23
CA PHE A 176 -8.67 -6.10 8.81
C PHE A 176 -10.13 -6.40 8.51
N ARG A 177 -10.80 -7.15 9.40
CA ARG A 177 -12.24 -7.42 9.31
C ARG A 177 -13.06 -6.13 9.29
N ARG A 178 -12.78 -5.22 10.21
CA ARG A 178 -13.49 -3.93 10.29
C ARG A 178 -13.25 -3.06 9.05
N LEU A 179 -12.04 -3.06 8.49
CA LEU A 179 -11.77 -2.36 7.23
C LEU A 179 -12.56 -2.97 6.06
N ARG A 180 -12.60 -4.29 5.96
CA ARG A 180 -13.38 -5.00 4.92
C ARG A 180 -14.86 -4.66 4.99
N ASP A 181 -15.43 -4.68 6.19
CA ASP A 181 -16.87 -4.43 6.36
C ASP A 181 -17.22 -2.97 5.99
N LEU A 182 -16.33 -2.01 6.29
CA LEU A 182 -16.44 -0.62 5.84
C LEU A 182 -16.28 -0.47 4.31
N ALA A 183 -15.33 -1.18 3.69
CA ALA A 183 -15.18 -1.14 2.23
C ALA A 183 -16.42 -1.69 1.51
N ARG A 184 -17.01 -2.76 2.06
CA ARG A 184 -18.27 -3.35 1.56
C ARG A 184 -19.43 -2.36 1.64
N SER A 185 -19.58 -1.63 2.76
CA SER A 185 -20.67 -0.65 2.88
C SER A 185 -20.51 0.53 1.91
N LEU A 186 -19.27 0.86 1.54
CA LEU A 186 -18.95 1.90 0.57
C LEU A 186 -18.95 1.41 -0.89
N GLY A 187 -19.05 0.10 -1.11
CA GLY A 187 -18.98 -0.49 -2.45
C GLY A 187 -17.63 -0.32 -3.16
N VAL A 188 -16.54 -0.13 -2.40
CA VAL A 188 -15.19 0.02 -2.96
C VAL A 188 -14.45 -1.33 -2.98
N PRO A 189 -13.79 -1.69 -4.08
CA PRO A 189 -13.28 -3.06 -4.25
C PRO A 189 -11.94 -3.32 -3.58
N HIS A 190 -11.09 -2.31 -3.40
CA HIS A 190 -9.71 -2.54 -2.95
C HIS A 190 -9.51 -2.34 -1.45
N LEU A 191 -8.76 -3.27 -0.88
CA LEU A 191 -8.33 -3.28 0.52
C LEU A 191 -6.81 -3.36 0.57
N SER A 192 -6.18 -2.23 0.82
CA SER A 192 -4.74 -2.13 1.05
C SER A 192 -4.44 -2.35 2.53
N MET A 193 -4.19 -3.58 2.90
CA MET A 193 -3.91 -3.98 4.28
C MET A 193 -3.02 -5.24 4.30
N GLY A 194 -2.28 -5.45 5.38
CA GLY A 194 -1.24 -6.48 5.44
C GLY A 194 0.14 -5.99 5.01
N MET A 195 1.12 -6.32 5.83
CA MET A 195 2.56 -6.07 5.74
C MET A 195 3.30 -7.39 6.00
N SER A 196 4.64 -7.34 6.05
CA SER A 196 5.48 -8.55 6.08
C SER A 196 5.17 -9.56 7.19
N ASP A 197 4.59 -9.13 8.32
CA ASP A 197 4.30 -10.01 9.45
C ASP A 197 2.84 -10.51 9.48
N ASP A 198 1.91 -9.82 8.82
CA ASP A 198 0.46 -10.05 8.97
C ASP A 198 -0.30 -10.18 7.63
N PHE A 199 0.40 -10.20 6.48
CA PHE A 199 -0.25 -10.23 5.17
C PHE A 199 -1.09 -11.48 4.91
N GLU A 200 -0.75 -12.63 5.47
CA GLU A 200 -1.53 -13.85 5.30
C GLU A 200 -2.91 -13.72 5.95
N VAL A 201 -2.97 -13.24 7.20
CA VAL A 201 -4.22 -12.93 7.90
C VAL A 201 -5.00 -11.83 7.17
N ALA A 202 -4.31 -10.82 6.64
CA ALA A 202 -4.93 -9.77 5.85
C ALA A 202 -5.61 -10.32 4.57
N ILE A 203 -4.96 -11.25 3.86
CA ILE A 203 -5.52 -11.91 2.66
C ILE A 203 -6.77 -12.70 3.01
N GLU A 204 -6.74 -13.44 4.11
CA GLU A 204 -7.90 -14.18 4.62
C GLU A 204 -9.07 -13.28 4.99
N GLU A 205 -8.80 -12.06 5.48
CA GLU A 205 -9.82 -11.05 5.73
C GLU A 205 -10.13 -10.17 4.51
N GLY A 206 -9.68 -10.55 3.30
CA GLY A 206 -10.11 -9.94 2.05
C GLY A 206 -9.16 -8.89 1.47
N ALA A 207 -7.91 -8.80 1.93
CA ALA A 207 -6.94 -7.89 1.32
C ALA A 207 -6.81 -8.15 -0.19
N THR A 208 -6.75 -7.07 -0.95
CA THR A 208 -6.50 -7.09 -2.41
C THR A 208 -5.15 -6.48 -2.76
N MET A 209 -4.52 -5.78 -1.80
CA MET A 209 -3.20 -5.18 -1.94
C MET A 209 -2.42 -5.37 -0.65
N VAL A 210 -1.32 -6.12 -0.70
CA VAL A 210 -0.42 -6.35 0.44
C VAL A 210 0.89 -5.59 0.25
N ARG A 211 1.42 -5.00 1.32
CA ARG A 211 2.57 -4.06 1.27
C ARG A 211 3.81 -4.68 1.89
N LEU A 212 4.66 -5.28 1.06
CA LEU A 212 5.74 -6.15 1.53
C LEU A 212 7.12 -5.50 1.34
N GLY A 213 7.83 -5.27 2.45
CA GLY A 213 9.19 -4.70 2.44
C GLY A 213 10.23 -5.74 2.83
N ARG A 214 10.33 -6.02 4.13
CA ARG A 214 11.31 -6.97 4.70
C ARG A 214 11.18 -8.37 4.10
N ALA A 215 9.94 -8.81 3.84
CA ALA A 215 9.70 -10.11 3.23
C ALA A 215 10.32 -10.23 1.82
N ILE A 216 10.47 -9.13 1.06
CA ILE A 216 11.01 -9.14 -0.32
C ILE A 216 12.50 -8.77 -0.33
N PHE A 217 12.86 -7.67 0.31
CA PHE A 217 14.21 -7.10 0.21
C PHE A 217 15.15 -7.52 1.36
N GLY A 218 14.61 -8.22 2.37
CA GLY A 218 15.35 -8.56 3.58
C GLY A 218 15.49 -7.39 4.56
N PRO A 219 16.39 -7.50 5.56
CA PRO A 219 16.66 -6.39 6.48
C PRO A 219 17.20 -5.19 5.70
N ARG A 220 16.85 -3.98 6.14
CA ARG A 220 17.39 -2.77 5.50
C ARG A 220 18.91 -2.75 5.67
N PRO A 221 19.67 -2.31 4.67
CA PRO A 221 21.04 -1.90 4.92
C PRO A 221 20.99 -0.82 6.01
N GLY A 222 21.79 -1.00 7.07
CA GLY A 222 21.95 0.03 8.09
C GLY A 222 22.43 1.34 7.45
N PRO A 223 22.35 2.48 8.16
CA PRO A 223 23.01 3.69 7.67
C PRO A 223 24.48 3.36 7.40
N ALA A 224 24.92 3.63 6.16
CA ALA A 224 26.33 3.67 5.83
C ALA A 224 27.01 4.81 6.60
#